data_AF-A0A2A2TDT7-F1
#
_entry.id   AF-A0A2A2TDT7-F1
#
_cell.length_a   1.000
_cell.length_b   1.000
_cell.length_c   1.000
_cell.angle_alpha   90.00
_cell.angle_beta   90.00
_cell.angle_gamma   90.00
#
_symmetry.space_group_name_H-M   'P 1'
#
loop_
_entity.id
_entity.type
_entity.pdbx_description
1 polymer ?
#
loop_
_entity_poly.entity_id
_entity_poly.type
_entity_poly.pdbx_seq_one_letter_code
_entity_poly.pdbx_strand_id
1 'polypeptide(L)'
;MSNINSIAEKALLERQKLPDAIASRMYKPSYDGLGLGNIAALALDWLCPETPTLSSQQALPSFNPELLGVKSVTDAWLDWQQQAPIKHVVLLILDALGYDQLQTLMNEGDTPRLTEACQKQQAFFMPATSVFPTTTVTALTSAATAYAPAQHGLIGTHVYFQEIGGAVNLIGFRPSVSPTSTPYLDNQLNPDTLIPVPNIYLRMEKAGVNVEIINYHYFKNSSISRFTSAGSSAGTDGFVGYLTPPDAFSQLRSHLLLKYQSQDNNPSFTYLYIPNIDTLAHRYQPLSPNYRAEVAAIDFSLHRELFSPLAGRSDTVLLLVADHGQIPVHPEKIVWLEKHPTLTENLFLQTGGSRYQYLH
;
A
#
# COMPACT_ATOMS: atom_id res chain seq x y z
N MET A 1 -10.84 -12.18 -20.27
CA MET A 1 -9.99 -11.89 -19.10
C MET A 1 -10.53 -12.45 -17.79
N SER A 2 -11.84 -12.77 -17.63
CA SER A 2 -12.38 -13.35 -16.37
C SER A 2 -11.76 -14.69 -15.93
N ASN A 3 -11.08 -15.40 -16.84
CA ASN A 3 -10.44 -16.67 -16.53
C ASN A 3 -9.02 -16.52 -15.92
N ILE A 4 -8.25 -15.49 -16.30
CA ILE A 4 -6.85 -15.39 -15.85
C ILE A 4 -6.80 -14.98 -14.38
N ASN A 5 -7.62 -14.01 -13.98
CA ASN A 5 -7.61 -13.45 -12.63
C ASN A 5 -8.03 -14.50 -11.60
N SER A 6 -9.07 -15.29 -11.90
CA SER A 6 -9.55 -16.37 -11.02
C SER A 6 -8.57 -17.54 -10.95
N ILE A 7 -7.88 -17.87 -12.05
CA ILE A 7 -6.78 -18.86 -12.02
C ILE A 7 -5.63 -18.36 -11.15
N ALA A 8 -5.23 -17.08 -11.31
CA ALA A 8 -4.17 -16.47 -10.51
C ALA A 8 -4.53 -16.43 -9.02
N GLU A 9 -5.77 -16.07 -8.70
CA GLU A 9 -6.31 -16.08 -7.34
C GLU A 9 -6.23 -17.46 -6.72
N LYS A 10 -6.76 -18.48 -7.41
CA LYS A 10 -6.70 -19.87 -6.91
C LYS A 10 -5.27 -20.32 -6.66
N ALA A 11 -4.37 -20.10 -7.61
CA ALA A 11 -2.96 -20.47 -7.48
C ALA A 11 -2.26 -19.73 -6.32
N LEU A 12 -2.57 -18.43 -6.14
CA LEU A 12 -2.03 -17.64 -5.04
C LEU A 12 -2.52 -18.17 -3.70
N LEU A 13 -3.84 -18.40 -3.54
CA LEU A 13 -4.41 -18.91 -2.30
C LEU A 13 -3.87 -20.31 -1.96
N GLU A 14 -3.74 -21.20 -2.94
CA GLU A 14 -3.13 -22.53 -2.76
C GLU A 14 -1.67 -22.42 -2.29
N ARG A 15 -0.87 -21.53 -2.89
CA ARG A 15 0.53 -21.29 -2.49
C ARG A 15 0.66 -20.70 -1.08
N GLN A 16 -0.28 -19.83 -0.70
CA GLN A 16 -0.23 -19.08 0.56
C GLN A 16 -0.98 -19.75 1.71
N LYS A 17 -1.69 -20.86 1.45
CA LYS A 17 -2.45 -21.57 2.49
C LYS A 17 -1.52 -21.99 3.64
N LEU A 18 -1.89 -21.64 4.86
CA LEU A 18 -1.22 -22.18 6.04
C LEU A 18 -1.63 -23.65 6.25
N PRO A 19 -0.78 -24.48 6.91
CA PRO A 19 -1.18 -25.81 7.32
C PRO A 19 -2.49 -25.78 8.11
N ASP A 20 -3.42 -26.70 7.83
CA ASP A 20 -4.73 -26.74 8.48
C ASP A 20 -4.62 -26.88 10.02
N ALA A 21 -3.51 -27.47 10.50
CA ALA A 21 -3.18 -27.57 11.93
C ALA A 21 -2.87 -26.20 12.60
N ILE A 22 -2.49 -25.18 11.83
CA ILE A 22 -2.23 -23.82 12.31
C ILE A 22 -3.50 -22.98 12.16
N ALA A 23 -4.03 -22.88 10.94
CA ALA A 23 -5.23 -22.11 10.66
C ALA A 23 -5.80 -22.47 9.28
N SER A 24 -7.05 -22.95 9.25
CA SER A 24 -7.73 -23.39 8.02
C SER A 24 -8.26 -22.25 7.14
N ARG A 25 -8.26 -21.01 7.64
CA ARG A 25 -8.79 -19.82 6.94
C ARG A 25 -7.81 -18.64 6.90
N MET A 26 -6.52 -18.90 7.11
CA MET A 26 -5.49 -17.87 7.07
C MET A 26 -4.47 -18.19 5.99
N TYR A 27 -3.97 -17.13 5.36
CA TYR A 27 -2.98 -17.19 4.31
C TYR A 27 -1.74 -16.41 4.76
N LYS A 28 -0.55 -16.93 4.44
CA LYS A 28 0.71 -16.23 4.69
C LYS A 28 0.90 -15.11 3.65
N PRO A 29 1.44 -13.94 4.04
CA PRO A 29 1.88 -12.95 3.06
C PRO A 29 2.95 -13.52 2.13
N SER A 30 2.89 -13.17 0.85
CA SER A 30 3.88 -13.57 -0.16
C SER A 30 4.97 -12.51 -0.24
N TYR A 31 5.97 -12.59 0.64
CA TYR A 31 7.13 -11.69 0.58
C TYR A 31 8.13 -12.07 -0.52
N ASP A 32 7.99 -13.26 -1.10
CA ASP A 32 8.86 -13.83 -2.13
C ASP A 32 8.58 -13.32 -3.56
N GLY A 33 7.54 -12.50 -3.77
CA GLY A 33 7.28 -11.90 -5.08
C GLY A 33 5.82 -11.69 -5.46
N LEU A 34 4.83 -11.93 -4.58
CA LEU A 34 3.41 -11.76 -4.93
C LEU A 34 2.66 -10.85 -3.95
N GLY A 35 3.37 -9.96 -3.26
CA GLY A 35 2.80 -9.04 -2.28
C GLY A 35 3.05 -7.56 -2.53
N LEU A 36 2.42 -6.70 -1.72
CA LEU A 36 2.49 -5.24 -1.81
C LEU A 36 3.93 -4.70 -1.82
N GLY A 37 4.79 -5.21 -0.92
CA GLY A 37 6.19 -4.79 -0.87
C GLY A 37 6.99 -5.17 -2.12
N ASN A 38 6.60 -6.26 -2.81
CA ASN A 38 7.21 -6.67 -4.08
C ASN A 38 6.78 -5.76 -5.22
N ILE A 39 5.57 -5.19 -5.19
CA ILE A 39 5.11 -4.20 -6.17
C ILE A 39 5.92 -2.91 -6.05
N ALA A 40 6.29 -2.51 -4.82
CA ALA A 40 7.22 -1.41 -4.61
C ALA A 40 8.64 -1.72 -5.12
N ALA A 41 9.13 -2.95 -4.91
CA ALA A 41 10.41 -3.41 -5.48
C ALA A 41 10.38 -3.39 -7.03
N LEU A 42 9.26 -3.79 -7.63
CA LEU A 42 9.11 -3.77 -9.08
C LEU A 42 9.26 -2.37 -9.69
N ALA A 43 8.77 -1.33 -9.00
CA ALA A 43 8.96 0.05 -9.44
C ALA A 43 10.45 0.48 -9.43
N LEU A 44 11.23 0.01 -8.44
CA LEU A 44 12.69 0.20 -8.43
C LEU A 44 13.35 -0.49 -9.61
N ASP A 45 13.01 -1.76 -9.85
CA ASP A 45 13.61 -2.54 -10.94
C ASP A 45 13.31 -1.95 -12.32
N TRP A 46 12.12 -1.38 -12.53
CA TRP A 46 11.78 -0.72 -13.78
C TRP A 46 12.51 0.60 -14.01
N LEU A 47 12.65 1.43 -12.96
CA LEU A 47 13.17 2.79 -13.13
C LEU A 47 14.68 2.90 -12.88
N CYS A 48 15.25 1.99 -12.11
CA CYS A 48 16.61 2.10 -11.61
C CYS A 48 17.19 0.72 -11.18
N PRO A 49 17.34 -0.24 -12.10
CA PRO A 49 17.79 -1.61 -11.79
C PRO A 49 19.23 -1.68 -11.22
N GLU A 50 20.05 -0.66 -11.47
CA GLU A 50 21.42 -0.56 -10.97
C GLU A 50 21.55 0.29 -9.69
N THR A 51 20.45 0.52 -8.98
CA THR A 51 20.44 1.36 -7.78
C THR A 51 21.44 0.86 -6.73
N PRO A 52 22.28 1.75 -6.17
CA PRO A 52 23.23 1.37 -5.12
C PRO A 52 22.51 0.86 -3.88
N THR A 53 23.03 -0.23 -3.32
CA THR A 53 22.53 -0.81 -2.08
C THR A 53 22.78 0.15 -0.90
N LEU A 54 21.70 0.64 -0.28
CA LEU A 54 21.78 1.56 0.88
C LEU A 54 21.57 0.87 2.24
N SER A 55 21.48 -0.47 2.26
CA SER A 55 21.27 -1.27 3.48
C SER A 55 22.04 -2.58 3.40
N SER A 56 22.54 -3.09 4.51
CA SER A 56 23.08 -4.45 4.57
C SER A 56 22.01 -5.53 4.50
N GLN A 57 20.74 -5.18 4.76
CA GLN A 57 19.60 -6.07 4.58
C GLN A 57 19.17 -6.10 3.12
N GLN A 58 18.82 -7.27 2.61
CA GLN A 58 18.28 -7.42 1.26
C GLN A 58 16.81 -6.97 1.22
N ALA A 59 16.46 -6.11 0.26
CA ALA A 59 15.07 -5.76 -0.02
C ALA A 59 14.28 -6.97 -0.56
N LEU A 60 12.95 -6.88 -0.54
CA LEU A 60 12.11 -7.89 -1.16
C LEU A 60 12.38 -7.97 -2.68
N PRO A 61 12.26 -9.16 -3.29
CA PRO A 61 12.34 -9.28 -4.74
C PRO A 61 11.16 -8.56 -5.40
N SER A 62 11.29 -8.26 -6.69
CA SER A 62 10.21 -7.66 -7.47
C SER A 62 9.00 -8.56 -7.62
N PHE A 63 7.84 -7.93 -7.80
CA PHE A 63 6.59 -8.61 -8.03
C PHE A 63 6.71 -9.48 -9.30
N ASN A 64 6.44 -10.78 -9.15
CA ASN A 64 6.72 -11.80 -10.14
C ASN A 64 5.57 -12.83 -10.22
N PRO A 65 4.59 -12.61 -11.11
CA PRO A 65 3.51 -13.56 -11.38
C PRO A 65 3.95 -14.96 -11.83
N GLU A 66 5.18 -15.13 -12.31
CA GLU A 66 5.71 -16.45 -12.71
C GLU A 66 5.78 -17.44 -11.54
N LEU A 67 5.88 -16.95 -10.30
CA LEU A 67 5.89 -17.77 -9.09
C LEU A 67 4.60 -18.57 -8.87
N LEU A 68 3.52 -18.23 -9.58
CA LEU A 68 2.28 -19.01 -9.57
C LEU A 68 2.38 -20.31 -10.36
N GLY A 69 3.38 -20.47 -11.24
CA GLY A 69 3.54 -21.67 -12.07
C GLY A 69 2.41 -21.88 -13.09
N VAL A 70 1.65 -20.81 -13.41
CA VAL A 70 0.54 -20.85 -14.37
C VAL A 70 0.96 -20.14 -15.65
N LYS A 71 1.19 -20.93 -16.71
CA LYS A 71 1.68 -20.41 -18.00
C LYS A 71 0.85 -19.25 -18.55
N SER A 72 -0.49 -19.33 -18.51
CA SER A 72 -1.35 -18.26 -19.04
C SER A 72 -1.26 -16.95 -18.26
N VAL A 73 -0.96 -17.00 -16.96
CA VAL A 73 -0.72 -15.80 -16.13
C VAL A 73 0.65 -15.22 -16.45
N THR A 74 1.67 -16.06 -16.59
CA THR A 74 3.02 -15.68 -17.00
C THR A 74 3.03 -15.02 -18.38
N ASP A 75 2.41 -15.65 -19.37
CA ASP A 75 2.33 -15.10 -20.73
C ASP A 75 1.65 -13.72 -20.71
N ALA A 76 0.49 -13.59 -20.02
CA ALA A 76 -0.21 -12.31 -19.92
C ALA A 76 0.59 -11.22 -19.19
N TRP A 77 1.37 -11.59 -18.16
CA TRP A 77 2.26 -10.66 -17.45
C TRP A 77 3.37 -10.14 -18.36
N LEU A 78 4.08 -11.05 -19.04
CA LEU A 78 5.20 -10.72 -19.92
C LEU A 78 4.72 -9.93 -21.15
N ASP A 79 3.61 -10.36 -21.75
CA ASP A 79 2.98 -9.67 -22.89
C ASP A 79 2.59 -8.23 -22.51
N TRP A 80 2.06 -8.01 -21.30
CA TRP A 80 1.72 -6.68 -20.81
C TRP A 80 2.96 -5.82 -20.56
N GLN A 81 3.97 -6.36 -19.86
CA GLN A 81 5.17 -5.62 -19.49
C GLN A 81 6.01 -5.19 -20.70
N GLN A 82 5.95 -5.94 -21.81
CA GLN A 82 6.73 -5.69 -23.03
C GLN A 82 6.04 -4.76 -24.05
N GLN A 83 4.85 -4.23 -23.76
CA GLN A 83 4.10 -3.41 -24.73
C GLN A 83 4.81 -2.10 -25.09
N ALA A 84 5.54 -1.50 -24.15
CA ALA A 84 6.28 -0.26 -24.36
C ALA A 84 7.33 -0.03 -23.26
N PRO A 85 8.35 0.81 -23.51
CA PRO A 85 9.30 1.23 -22.47
C PRO A 85 8.62 1.98 -21.33
N ILE A 86 8.87 1.56 -20.10
CA ILE A 86 8.36 2.21 -18.89
C ILE A 86 9.32 3.34 -18.50
N LYS A 87 8.86 4.59 -18.54
CA LYS A 87 9.64 5.77 -18.10
C LYS A 87 9.09 6.40 -16.83
N HIS A 88 7.78 6.35 -16.66
CA HIS A 88 7.09 6.95 -15.52
C HIS A 88 6.27 5.86 -14.80
N VAL A 89 6.45 5.74 -13.50
CA VAL A 89 5.67 4.81 -12.67
C VAL A 89 4.90 5.60 -11.64
N VAL A 90 3.59 5.37 -11.58
CA VAL A 90 2.71 5.91 -10.55
C VAL A 90 2.27 4.76 -9.65
N LEU A 91 2.62 4.80 -8.37
CA LEU A 91 2.08 3.89 -7.37
C LEU A 91 0.89 4.56 -6.69
N LEU A 92 -0.33 4.17 -7.10
CA LEU A 92 -1.58 4.61 -6.51
C LEU A 92 -2.07 3.58 -5.49
N ILE A 93 -2.10 3.97 -4.22
CA ILE A 93 -2.66 3.18 -3.13
C ILE A 93 -4.04 3.73 -2.75
N LEU A 94 -5.07 2.92 -2.96
CA LEU A 94 -6.43 3.18 -2.49
C LEU A 94 -6.62 2.44 -1.16
N ASP A 95 -6.65 3.19 -0.05
CA ASP A 95 -6.67 2.61 1.29
C ASP A 95 -7.89 1.70 1.47
N ALA A 96 -7.62 0.46 1.88
CA ALA A 96 -8.61 -0.56 2.21
C ALA A 96 -9.54 -1.02 1.07
N LEU A 97 -9.27 -0.67 -0.19
CA LEU A 97 -9.98 -1.21 -1.37
C LEU A 97 -9.43 -2.59 -1.77
N GLY A 98 -9.67 -3.60 -0.92
CA GLY A 98 -9.17 -4.95 -1.15
C GLY A 98 -9.70 -5.59 -2.44
N TYR A 99 -8.98 -6.64 -2.90
CA TYR A 99 -9.27 -7.36 -4.14
C TYR A 99 -10.71 -7.88 -4.21
N ASP A 100 -11.19 -8.55 -3.16
CA ASP A 100 -12.53 -9.12 -3.11
C ASP A 100 -13.60 -8.01 -3.20
N GLN A 101 -13.39 -6.88 -2.50
CA GLN A 101 -14.29 -5.74 -2.56
C GLN A 101 -14.34 -5.16 -3.98
N LEU A 102 -13.17 -4.96 -4.60
CA LEU A 102 -13.09 -4.45 -5.97
C LEU A 102 -13.79 -5.39 -6.97
N GLN A 103 -13.56 -6.71 -6.87
CA GLN A 103 -14.27 -7.68 -7.69
C GLN A 103 -15.79 -7.59 -7.52
N THR A 104 -16.30 -7.50 -6.28
CA THR A 104 -17.73 -7.33 -6.03
C THR A 104 -18.27 -6.05 -6.70
N LEU A 105 -17.59 -4.92 -6.51
CA LEU A 105 -17.98 -3.63 -7.08
C LEU A 105 -17.95 -3.63 -8.61
N MET A 106 -16.96 -4.29 -9.21
CA MET A 106 -16.86 -4.44 -10.67
C MET A 106 -18.02 -5.29 -11.23
N ASN A 107 -18.34 -6.39 -10.56
CA ASN A 107 -19.41 -7.31 -10.96
C ASN A 107 -20.81 -6.68 -10.81
N GLU A 108 -20.99 -5.84 -9.79
CA GLU A 108 -22.25 -5.16 -9.51
C GLU A 108 -22.38 -3.82 -10.27
N GLY A 109 -21.35 -3.41 -11.00
CA GLY A 109 -21.38 -2.25 -11.90
C GLY A 109 -21.10 -0.91 -11.23
N ASP A 110 -20.57 -0.88 -10.01
CA ASP A 110 -20.21 0.36 -9.29
C ASP A 110 -18.95 1.03 -9.85
N THR A 111 -18.06 0.26 -10.48
CA THR A 111 -16.78 0.76 -11.04
C THR A 111 -16.68 0.50 -12.54
N PRO A 112 -17.59 1.02 -13.37
CA PRO A 112 -17.64 0.70 -14.80
C PRO A 112 -16.35 1.10 -15.54
N ARG A 113 -15.64 2.15 -15.09
CA ARG A 113 -14.44 2.63 -15.78
C ARG A 113 -13.22 1.76 -15.50
N LEU A 114 -13.03 1.33 -14.27
CA LEU A 114 -12.02 0.34 -13.90
C LEU A 114 -12.33 -1.01 -14.54
N THR A 115 -13.60 -1.42 -14.59
CA THR A 115 -14.02 -2.66 -15.29
C THR A 115 -13.66 -2.61 -16.77
N GLU A 116 -13.95 -1.50 -17.47
CA GLU A 116 -13.57 -1.31 -18.86
C GLU A 116 -12.04 -1.29 -19.04
N ALA A 117 -11.32 -0.58 -18.16
CA ALA A 117 -9.86 -0.48 -18.22
C ALA A 117 -9.18 -1.85 -18.06
N CYS A 118 -9.65 -2.66 -17.09
CA CYS A 118 -9.13 -4.01 -16.84
C CYS A 118 -9.40 -5.00 -17.98
N GLN A 119 -10.26 -4.66 -18.95
CA GLN A 119 -10.54 -5.48 -20.13
C GLN A 119 -9.67 -5.12 -21.33
N LYS A 120 -8.91 -4.02 -21.26
CA LYS A 120 -8.00 -3.59 -22.34
C LYS A 120 -6.69 -4.35 -22.26
N GLN A 121 -6.03 -4.52 -23.40
CA GLN A 121 -4.70 -5.15 -23.47
C GLN A 121 -3.64 -4.42 -22.64
N GLN A 122 -3.84 -3.12 -22.41
CA GLN A 122 -2.95 -2.26 -21.62
C GLN A 122 -3.03 -2.48 -20.10
N ALA A 123 -3.85 -3.42 -19.64
CA ALA A 123 -4.03 -3.73 -18.23
C ALA A 123 -3.66 -5.18 -17.93
N PHE A 124 -2.99 -5.37 -16.80
CA PHE A 124 -2.81 -6.66 -16.14
C PHE A 124 -3.42 -6.56 -14.74
N PHE A 125 -4.34 -7.48 -14.42
CA PHE A 125 -5.08 -7.45 -13.15
C PHE A 125 -5.07 -8.84 -12.51
N MET A 126 -4.52 -8.95 -11.30
CA MET A 126 -4.48 -10.18 -10.51
C MET A 126 -4.45 -9.84 -9.02
N PRO A 127 -4.81 -10.77 -8.11
CA PRO A 127 -4.66 -10.52 -6.68
C PRO A 127 -3.18 -10.50 -6.27
N ALA A 128 -2.89 -9.72 -5.23
CA ALA A 128 -1.61 -9.71 -4.54
C ALA A 128 -1.86 -9.75 -3.02
N THR A 129 -0.94 -10.32 -2.25
CA THR A 129 -1.07 -10.31 -0.78
C THR A 129 -0.69 -8.95 -0.21
N SER A 130 -1.41 -8.51 0.83
CA SER A 130 -0.90 -7.48 1.74
C SER A 130 0.25 -8.04 2.60
N VAL A 131 0.59 -7.38 3.69
CA VAL A 131 1.59 -7.78 4.68
C VAL A 131 0.93 -8.24 5.97
N PHE A 132 1.70 -8.85 6.88
CA PHE A 132 1.22 -9.14 8.22
C PHE A 132 1.94 -8.27 9.27
N PRO A 133 1.20 -7.56 10.14
CA PRO A 133 -0.26 -7.40 10.13
C PRO A 133 -0.77 -6.48 9.01
N THR A 134 -1.99 -6.75 8.52
CA THR A 134 -2.64 -5.98 7.44
C THR A 134 -3.20 -4.65 7.97
N THR A 135 -2.33 -3.71 8.36
CA THR A 135 -2.71 -2.37 8.82
C THR A 135 -1.96 -1.31 8.04
N THR A 136 -2.58 -0.16 7.81
CA THR A 136 -2.04 0.98 7.07
C THR A 136 -0.59 1.29 7.42
N VAL A 137 -0.25 1.45 8.71
CA VAL A 137 1.13 1.72 9.16
C VAL A 137 2.12 0.68 8.62
N THR A 138 1.83 -0.60 8.81
CA THR A 138 2.69 -1.71 8.40
C THR A 138 2.78 -1.79 6.87
N ALA A 139 1.63 -1.77 6.19
CA ALA A 139 1.53 -1.96 4.75
C ALA A 139 2.13 -0.79 3.98
N LEU A 140 1.83 0.46 4.35
CA LEU A 140 2.44 1.64 3.74
C LEU A 140 3.94 1.70 3.99
N THR A 141 4.42 1.21 5.15
CA THR A 141 5.86 1.11 5.39
C THR A 141 6.52 0.10 4.45
N SER A 142 5.93 -1.08 4.27
CA SER A 142 6.42 -2.06 3.30
C SER A 142 6.33 -1.53 1.86
N ALA A 143 5.30 -0.77 1.50
CA ALA A 143 5.18 -0.14 0.19
C ALA A 143 6.21 0.99 -0.03
N ALA A 144 6.50 1.78 1.00
CA ALA A 144 7.49 2.87 0.92
C ALA A 144 8.93 2.36 1.00
N THR A 145 9.15 1.14 1.48
CA THR A 145 10.51 0.60 1.70
C THR A 145 10.81 -0.64 0.87
N ALA A 146 9.84 -1.32 0.28
CA ALA A 146 10.07 -2.63 -0.36
C ALA A 146 10.78 -3.65 0.57
N TYR A 147 10.59 -3.54 1.89
CA TYR A 147 11.06 -4.49 2.91
C TYR A 147 9.87 -5.12 3.61
N ALA A 148 10.04 -6.34 4.14
CA ALA A 148 9.02 -6.98 4.97
C ALA A 148 8.89 -6.30 6.35
N PRO A 149 7.75 -6.47 7.05
CA PRO A 149 7.55 -5.96 8.41
C PRO A 149 8.63 -6.36 9.41
N ALA A 150 9.14 -7.58 9.31
CA ALA A 150 10.23 -8.06 10.17
C ALA A 150 11.57 -7.32 9.95
N GLN A 151 11.75 -6.66 8.80
CA GLN A 151 12.98 -5.95 8.44
C GLN A 151 12.88 -4.45 8.77
N HIS A 152 11.71 -3.83 8.54
CA HIS A 152 11.49 -2.41 8.83
C HIS A 152 10.95 -2.14 10.24
N GLY A 153 10.57 -3.16 11.01
CA GLY A 153 10.25 -3.09 12.44
C GLY A 153 8.85 -2.56 12.80
N LEU A 154 8.19 -1.82 11.90
CA LEU A 154 6.82 -1.33 12.13
C LEU A 154 5.77 -2.44 11.91
N ILE A 155 5.38 -3.11 13.00
CA ILE A 155 4.53 -4.32 12.99
C ILE A 155 3.10 -4.07 13.53
N GLY A 156 2.59 -2.85 13.41
CA GLY A 156 1.21 -2.53 13.75
C GLY A 156 0.97 -1.05 14.02
N THR A 157 -0.27 -0.69 14.38
CA THR A 157 -0.62 0.70 14.70
C THR A 157 -0.21 1.10 16.11
N HIS A 158 -0.34 0.17 17.06
CA HIS A 158 0.11 0.33 18.44
C HIS A 158 1.29 -0.59 18.67
N VAL A 159 2.47 -0.03 18.93
CA VAL A 159 3.72 -0.77 19.07
C VAL A 159 4.41 -0.35 20.36
N TYR A 160 4.94 -1.33 21.10
CA TYR A 160 5.77 -1.07 22.28
C TYR A 160 7.20 -0.76 21.85
N PHE A 161 7.72 0.38 22.29
CA PHE A 161 9.11 0.79 22.11
C PHE A 161 9.84 0.68 23.44
N GLN A 162 10.87 -0.18 23.49
CA GLN A 162 11.66 -0.40 24.70
C GLN A 162 12.46 0.85 25.09
N GLU A 163 12.90 1.62 24.09
CA GLU A 163 13.72 2.83 24.21
C GLU A 163 13.04 3.93 25.03
N ILE A 164 11.71 3.97 24.98
CA ILE A 164 10.88 4.91 25.75
C ILE A 164 9.96 4.21 26.75
N GLY A 165 10.10 2.88 26.89
CA GLY A 165 9.36 2.05 27.84
C GLY A 165 7.83 2.11 27.68
N GLY A 166 7.30 2.32 26.46
CA GLY A 166 5.88 2.60 26.28
C GLY A 166 5.29 2.19 24.93
N ALA A 167 3.97 1.97 24.92
CA ALA A 167 3.21 1.77 23.69
C ALA A 167 2.92 3.09 22.98
N VAL A 168 3.19 3.13 21.68
CA VAL A 168 3.01 4.30 20.81
C VAL A 168 1.94 3.99 19.78
N ASN A 169 0.96 4.88 19.65
CA ASN A 169 0.09 4.93 18.48
C ASN A 169 0.87 5.62 17.36
N LEU A 170 1.23 4.89 16.32
CA LEU A 170 2.09 5.38 15.24
C LEU A 170 1.39 6.35 14.27
N ILE A 171 0.06 6.39 14.24
CA ILE A 171 -0.72 7.35 13.42
C ILE A 171 -0.69 8.74 14.07
N GLY A 172 -1.03 8.82 15.35
CA GLY A 172 -1.03 10.08 16.11
C GLY A 172 0.32 10.40 16.76
N PHE A 173 1.28 9.49 16.64
CA PHE A 173 2.61 9.54 17.24
C PHE A 173 2.61 9.94 18.72
N ARG A 174 1.71 9.31 19.49
CA ARG A 174 1.40 9.65 20.87
C ARG A 174 1.31 8.38 21.73
N PRO A 175 1.37 8.48 23.07
CA PRO A 175 1.18 7.32 23.93
C PRO A 175 -0.16 6.62 23.66
N SER A 176 -0.17 5.28 23.71
CA SER A 176 -1.39 4.48 23.50
C SER A 176 -2.22 4.32 24.77
N VAL A 177 -1.58 4.35 25.94
CA VAL A 177 -2.17 4.01 27.24
C VAL A 177 -2.11 5.15 28.26
N SER A 178 -1.61 6.33 27.86
CA SER A 178 -1.49 7.50 28.74
C SER A 178 -2.75 8.38 28.68
N PRO A 179 -3.13 9.08 29.76
CA PRO A 179 -4.23 10.05 29.72
C PRO A 179 -3.96 11.26 28.83
N THR A 180 -2.70 11.52 28.46
CA THR A 180 -2.36 12.58 27.51
C THR A 180 -2.47 12.11 26.06
N SER A 181 -2.94 13.00 25.20
CA SER A 181 -2.99 12.82 23.75
C SER A 181 -1.89 13.59 23.01
N THR A 182 -0.97 14.25 23.74
CA THR A 182 0.15 15.01 23.17
C THR A 182 1.09 14.07 22.42
N PRO A 183 1.41 14.36 21.14
CA PRO A 183 2.43 13.62 20.39
C PRO A 183 3.81 13.71 21.05
N TYR A 184 4.64 12.70 20.84
CA TYR A 184 6.04 12.74 21.24
C TYR A 184 6.77 13.84 20.47
N LEU A 185 7.65 14.56 21.17
CA LEU A 185 8.60 15.47 20.55
C LEU A 185 9.73 14.67 19.90
N ASP A 186 10.35 15.23 18.87
CA ASP A 186 11.44 14.58 18.13
C ASP A 186 12.63 14.18 19.02
N ASN A 187 12.87 14.91 20.12
CA ASN A 187 13.93 14.56 21.09
C ASN A 187 13.56 13.38 22.02
N GLN A 188 12.30 12.96 22.05
CA GLN A 188 11.81 11.79 22.80
C GLN A 188 11.71 10.56 21.90
N LEU A 189 11.14 10.74 20.70
CA LEU A 189 11.04 9.71 19.68
C LEU A 189 11.02 10.44 18.33
N ASN A 190 12.00 10.19 17.46
CA ASN A 190 12.07 10.86 16.17
C ASN A 190 11.53 9.94 15.06
N PRO A 191 10.44 10.32 14.34
CA PRO A 191 9.96 9.57 13.19
C PRO A 191 11.04 9.35 12.12
N ASP A 192 11.89 10.35 11.86
CA ASP A 192 12.86 10.30 10.75
C ASP A 192 13.97 9.25 10.95
N THR A 193 14.11 8.72 12.17
CA THR A 193 15.11 7.69 12.51
C THR A 193 14.47 6.34 12.85
N LEU A 194 13.15 6.21 12.74
CA LEU A 194 12.40 5.06 13.27
C LEU A 194 12.62 3.78 12.45
N ILE A 195 12.82 3.92 11.14
CA ILE A 195 12.92 2.79 10.21
C ILE A 195 14.40 2.54 9.88
N PRO A 196 14.91 1.31 10.11
CA PRO A 196 16.34 1.00 9.94
C PRO A 196 16.73 0.66 8.49
N VAL A 197 15.82 0.80 7.54
CA VAL A 197 16.00 0.47 6.13
C VAL A 197 15.64 1.65 5.24
N PRO A 198 16.31 1.82 4.08
CA PRO A 198 16.07 2.94 3.18
C PRO A 198 14.69 2.83 2.51
N ASN A 199 14.02 3.97 2.32
CA ASN A 199 12.81 4.03 1.50
C ASN A 199 13.13 3.96 0.00
N ILE A 200 12.12 3.64 -0.83
CA ILE A 200 12.24 3.54 -2.29
C ILE A 200 12.52 4.92 -2.90
N TYR A 201 12.00 5.99 -2.28
CA TYR A 201 12.12 7.36 -2.79
C TYR A 201 13.58 7.81 -2.81
N LEU A 202 14.28 7.72 -1.67
CA LEU A 202 15.69 8.04 -1.54
C LEU A 202 16.55 7.20 -2.47
N ARG A 203 16.24 5.90 -2.61
CA ARG A 203 16.93 5.00 -3.53
C ARG A 203 16.81 5.45 -4.98
N MET A 204 15.60 5.78 -5.43
CA MET A 204 15.30 6.32 -6.75
C MET A 204 16.00 7.67 -6.99
N GLU A 205 15.95 8.58 -6.00
CA GLU A 205 16.63 9.89 -6.07
C GLU A 205 18.15 9.74 -6.22
N LYS A 206 18.76 8.78 -5.51
CA LYS A 206 20.20 8.48 -5.67
C LYS A 206 20.55 7.90 -7.03
N ALA A 207 19.58 7.32 -7.74
CA ALA A 207 19.72 6.85 -9.11
C ALA A 207 19.35 7.93 -10.17
N GLY A 208 19.02 9.16 -9.74
CA GLY A 208 18.67 10.26 -10.65
C GLY A 208 17.22 10.22 -11.16
N VAL A 209 16.36 9.40 -10.55
CA VAL A 209 14.93 9.38 -10.85
C VAL A 209 14.26 10.59 -10.19
N ASN A 210 13.36 11.25 -10.93
CA ASN A 210 12.52 12.31 -10.37
C ASN A 210 11.43 11.71 -9.49
N VAL A 211 11.42 12.00 -8.19
CA VAL A 211 10.48 11.39 -7.24
C VAL A 211 9.57 12.45 -6.62
N GLU A 212 8.27 12.16 -6.57
CA GLU A 212 7.28 12.99 -5.89
C GLU A 212 6.29 12.16 -5.06
N ILE A 213 5.74 12.78 -4.02
CA ILE A 213 4.66 12.24 -3.21
C ILE A 213 3.46 13.17 -3.36
N ILE A 214 2.38 12.69 -3.98
CA ILE A 214 1.08 13.35 -3.98
C ILE A 214 0.26 12.71 -2.86
N ASN A 215 -0.11 13.47 -1.85
CA ASN A 215 -0.79 12.91 -0.69
C ASN A 215 -1.77 13.93 -0.08
N TYR A 216 -2.69 13.45 0.76
CA TYR A 216 -3.64 14.33 1.41
C TYR A 216 -2.90 15.38 2.23
N HIS A 217 -3.21 16.66 2.03
CA HIS A 217 -2.41 17.77 2.57
C HIS A 217 -2.19 17.71 4.10
N TYR A 218 -3.16 17.19 4.87
CA TYR A 218 -3.02 17.01 6.32
C TYR A 218 -1.97 15.96 6.73
N PHE A 219 -1.53 15.09 5.82
CA PHE A 219 -0.48 14.11 6.10
C PHE A 219 0.93 14.67 5.91
N LYS A 220 1.10 15.90 5.41
CA LYS A 220 2.41 16.55 5.37
C LYS A 220 2.97 16.65 6.79
N ASN A 221 4.20 16.19 6.98
CA ASN A 221 4.88 16.11 8.29
C ASN A 221 4.21 15.23 9.35
N SER A 222 3.20 14.42 9.00
CA SER A 222 2.71 13.37 9.90
C SER A 222 3.82 12.34 10.17
N SER A 223 3.74 11.62 11.30
CA SER A 223 4.72 10.59 11.65
C SER A 223 4.90 9.57 10.54
N ILE A 224 3.80 9.09 9.95
CA ILE A 224 3.84 8.11 8.85
C ILE A 224 4.61 8.67 7.67
N SER A 225 4.23 9.84 7.17
CA SER A 225 4.94 10.49 6.05
C SER A 225 6.42 10.68 6.37
N ARG A 226 6.76 11.11 7.59
CA ARG A 226 8.14 11.34 8.01
C ARG A 226 8.98 10.06 8.01
N PHE A 227 8.53 9.01 8.70
CA PHE A 227 9.31 7.77 8.76
C PHE A 227 9.37 7.05 7.41
N THR A 228 8.32 7.12 6.58
CA THR A 228 8.32 6.45 5.26
C THR A 228 9.12 7.19 4.20
N SER A 229 9.34 8.51 4.36
CA SER A 229 10.09 9.34 3.41
C SER A 229 11.38 9.93 3.96
N ALA A 230 11.84 9.45 5.12
CA ALA A 230 13.03 9.96 5.81
C ALA A 230 14.24 10.09 4.87
N GLY A 231 14.84 11.28 4.85
CA GLY A 231 16.00 11.61 4.03
C GLY A 231 15.73 11.81 2.53
N SER A 232 14.49 11.62 2.06
CA SER A 232 14.11 11.85 0.67
C SER A 232 13.59 13.27 0.44
N SER A 233 13.95 13.86 -0.71
CA SER A 233 13.40 15.16 -1.12
C SER A 233 11.90 15.08 -1.42
N ALA A 234 11.39 13.91 -1.83
CA ALA A 234 9.97 13.67 -2.05
C ALA A 234 9.10 13.86 -0.79
N GLY A 235 9.67 13.65 0.41
CA GLY A 235 9.00 13.91 1.69
C GLY A 235 8.93 15.39 2.08
N THR A 236 9.71 16.24 1.42
CA THR A 236 9.87 17.67 1.76
C THR A 236 9.45 18.56 0.60
N ASP A 237 10.37 18.88 -0.30
CA ASP A 237 10.15 19.76 -1.46
C ASP A 237 9.31 19.09 -2.55
N GLY A 238 9.44 17.77 -2.70
CA GLY A 238 8.66 16.96 -3.64
C GLY A 238 7.29 16.49 -3.09
N PHE A 239 6.86 16.99 -1.92
CA PHE A 239 5.54 16.68 -1.37
C PHE A 239 4.48 17.63 -1.90
N VAL A 240 3.48 17.07 -2.58
CA VAL A 240 2.36 17.79 -3.19
C VAL A 240 1.08 17.43 -2.43
N GLY A 241 0.50 18.43 -1.74
CA GLY A 241 -0.69 18.24 -0.92
C GLY A 241 -1.97 18.44 -1.72
N TYR A 242 -2.83 17.42 -1.78
CA TYR A 242 -4.16 17.53 -2.40
C TYR A 242 -5.28 17.74 -1.36
N LEU A 243 -6.42 18.26 -1.82
CA LEU A 243 -7.64 18.48 -1.03
C LEU A 243 -8.69 17.38 -1.21
N THR A 244 -8.89 16.89 -2.43
CA THR A 244 -9.84 15.82 -2.77
C THR A 244 -9.24 14.82 -3.76
N PRO A 245 -9.76 13.59 -3.92
CA PRO A 245 -9.26 12.65 -4.93
C PRO A 245 -9.25 13.20 -6.37
N PRO A 246 -10.27 13.94 -6.86
CA PRO A 246 -10.20 14.59 -8.18
C PRO A 246 -9.05 15.61 -8.29
N ASP A 247 -8.79 16.38 -7.23
CA ASP A 247 -7.67 17.33 -7.17
C ASP A 247 -6.33 16.57 -7.29
N ALA A 248 -6.17 15.48 -6.54
CA ALA A 248 -4.99 14.62 -6.61
C ALA A 248 -4.72 14.10 -8.03
N PHE A 249 -5.76 13.59 -8.71
CA PHE A 249 -5.64 13.08 -10.07
C PHE A 249 -5.37 14.19 -11.09
N SER A 250 -5.96 15.38 -10.90
CA SER A 250 -5.68 16.54 -11.77
C SER A 250 -4.23 17.03 -11.63
N GLN A 251 -3.69 17.06 -10.41
CA GLN A 251 -2.28 17.38 -10.14
C GLN A 251 -1.36 16.36 -10.81
N LEU A 252 -1.61 15.06 -10.60
CA LEU A 252 -0.88 13.97 -11.26
C LEU A 252 -0.90 14.11 -12.79
N ARG A 253 -2.07 14.31 -13.39
CA ARG A 253 -2.19 14.53 -14.84
C ARG A 253 -1.31 15.70 -15.28
N SER A 254 -1.39 16.82 -14.58
CA SER A 254 -0.65 18.04 -14.93
C SER A 254 0.85 17.79 -14.92
N HIS A 255 1.37 17.10 -13.90
CA HIS A 255 2.79 16.76 -13.82
C HIS A 255 3.23 15.81 -14.94
N LEU A 256 2.46 14.77 -15.22
CA LEU A 256 2.76 13.83 -16.32
C LEU A 256 2.75 14.53 -17.68
N LEU A 257 1.79 15.44 -17.93
CA LEU A 257 1.71 16.20 -19.18
C LEU A 257 2.86 17.21 -19.32
N LEU A 258 3.24 17.90 -18.24
CA LEU A 258 4.38 18.83 -18.26
C LEU A 258 5.69 18.11 -18.58
N LYS A 259 5.93 16.94 -17.99
CA LYS A 259 7.11 16.11 -18.31
C LYS A 259 7.16 15.76 -19.80
N TYR A 260 6.04 15.30 -20.35
CA TYR A 260 5.92 14.97 -21.76
C TYR A 260 6.16 16.19 -22.67
N GLN A 261 5.57 17.34 -22.35
CA GLN A 261 5.71 18.57 -23.14
C GLN A 261 7.12 19.15 -23.09
N SER A 262 7.79 19.05 -21.94
CA SER A 262 9.17 19.55 -21.75
C SER A 262 10.24 18.66 -22.40
N GLN A 263 9.86 17.49 -22.94
CA GLN A 263 10.79 16.47 -23.43
C GLN A 263 11.82 16.03 -22.38
N ASP A 264 11.48 16.16 -21.10
CA ASP A 264 12.27 15.62 -19.99
C ASP A 264 12.27 14.10 -20.09
N ASN A 265 13.42 13.53 -20.49
CA ASN A 265 13.60 12.11 -20.63
C ASN A 265 13.98 11.41 -19.32
N ASN A 266 14.09 12.14 -18.20
CA ASN A 266 14.41 11.54 -16.92
C ASN A 266 13.25 10.65 -16.43
N PRO A 267 13.54 9.44 -15.96
CA PRO A 267 12.53 8.58 -15.35
C PRO A 267 11.87 9.28 -14.16
N SER A 268 10.61 8.96 -13.88
CA SER A 268 9.94 9.49 -12.68
C SER A 268 9.11 8.46 -11.94
N PHE A 269 9.04 8.65 -10.63
CA PHE A 269 8.18 7.90 -9.73
C PHE A 269 7.26 8.84 -8.96
N THR A 270 5.96 8.56 -8.99
CA THR A 270 4.96 9.30 -8.22
C THR A 270 4.26 8.34 -7.27
N TYR A 271 4.34 8.60 -5.98
CA TYR A 271 3.49 7.94 -5.00
C TYR A 271 2.22 8.74 -4.78
N LEU A 272 1.06 8.09 -4.88
CA LEU A 272 -0.25 8.69 -4.63
C LEU A 272 -1.05 7.82 -3.67
N TYR A 273 -1.55 8.40 -2.58
CA TYR A 273 -2.35 7.68 -1.59
C TYR A 273 -3.69 8.37 -1.36
N ILE A 274 -4.78 7.59 -1.39
CA ILE A 274 -6.15 8.05 -1.15
C ILE A 274 -6.73 7.31 0.07
N PRO A 275 -6.95 7.99 1.22
CA PRO A 275 -7.39 7.37 2.48
C PRO A 275 -8.92 7.20 2.60
N ASN A 276 -9.67 7.76 1.65
CA ASN A 276 -11.11 8.01 1.83
C ASN A 276 -11.90 6.72 2.05
N ILE A 277 -11.64 5.69 1.24
CA ILE A 277 -12.41 4.44 1.23
C ILE A 277 -12.36 3.75 2.60
N ASP A 278 -11.18 3.67 3.21
CA ASP A 278 -10.98 3.10 4.54
C ASP A 278 -11.80 3.81 5.63
N THR A 279 -11.80 5.16 5.60
CA THR A 279 -12.58 5.98 6.53
C THR A 279 -14.09 5.67 6.44
N LEU A 280 -14.61 5.56 5.22
CA LEU A 280 -16.02 5.28 4.98
C LEU A 280 -16.37 3.86 5.41
N ALA A 281 -15.51 2.89 5.13
CA ALA A 281 -15.72 1.51 5.48
C ALA A 281 -15.64 1.28 7.01
N HIS A 282 -14.76 2.00 7.72
CA HIS A 282 -14.74 1.98 9.20
C HIS A 282 -16.02 2.53 9.82
N ARG A 283 -16.60 3.58 9.21
CA ARG A 283 -17.83 4.20 9.72
C ARG A 283 -19.10 3.42 9.37
N TYR A 284 -19.18 2.91 8.14
CA TYR A 284 -20.42 2.38 7.57
C TYR A 284 -20.36 0.91 7.17
N GLN A 285 -19.24 0.22 7.39
CA GLN A 285 -18.90 -1.12 6.91
C GLN A 285 -18.53 -1.16 5.41
N PRO A 286 -17.67 -2.12 5.00
CA PRO A 286 -17.34 -2.33 3.59
C PRO A 286 -18.60 -2.67 2.78
N LEU A 287 -18.63 -2.23 1.52
CA LEU A 287 -19.75 -2.44 0.58
C LEU A 287 -21.10 -1.80 0.98
N SER A 288 -21.11 -0.95 2.00
CA SER A 288 -22.27 -0.10 2.31
C SER A 288 -22.57 0.91 1.19
N PRO A 289 -23.79 1.50 1.12
CA PRO A 289 -24.10 2.52 0.11
C PRO A 289 -23.12 3.71 0.11
N ASN A 290 -22.67 4.15 1.30
CA ASN A 290 -21.68 5.23 1.43
C ASN A 290 -20.30 4.83 0.88
N TYR A 291 -19.87 3.59 1.15
CA TYR A 291 -18.64 3.02 0.61
C TYR A 291 -18.69 2.95 -0.93
N ARG A 292 -19.79 2.40 -1.48
CA ARG A 292 -19.99 2.28 -2.93
C ARG A 292 -19.99 3.64 -3.63
N ALA A 293 -20.67 4.63 -3.05
CA ALA A 293 -20.68 5.98 -3.58
C ALA A 293 -19.28 6.61 -3.65
N GLU A 294 -18.45 6.43 -2.63
CA GLU A 294 -17.07 6.93 -2.63
C GLU A 294 -16.22 6.23 -3.70
N VAL A 295 -16.31 4.90 -3.80
CA VAL A 295 -15.57 4.13 -4.81
C VAL A 295 -16.01 4.50 -6.23
N ALA A 296 -17.32 4.67 -6.47
CA ALA A 296 -17.84 5.10 -7.78
C ALA A 296 -17.39 6.53 -8.14
N ALA A 297 -17.30 7.44 -7.17
CA ALA A 297 -16.75 8.78 -7.38
C ALA A 297 -15.26 8.72 -7.78
N ILE A 298 -14.47 7.89 -7.09
CA ILE A 298 -13.06 7.66 -7.41
C ILE A 298 -12.91 7.04 -8.81
N ASP A 299 -13.70 6.03 -9.16
CA ASP A 299 -13.72 5.39 -10.49
C ASP A 299 -13.97 6.42 -11.61
N PHE A 300 -14.99 7.26 -11.43
CA PHE A 300 -15.30 8.33 -12.37
C PHE A 300 -14.15 9.34 -12.50
N SER A 301 -13.59 9.80 -11.38
CA SER A 301 -12.51 10.78 -11.39
C SER A 301 -11.20 10.23 -11.96
N LEU A 302 -10.86 8.97 -11.69
CA LEU A 302 -9.73 8.28 -12.32
C LEU A 302 -9.86 8.29 -13.83
N HIS A 303 -11.05 7.96 -14.34
CA HIS A 303 -11.27 7.98 -15.79
C HIS A 303 -11.17 9.38 -16.38
N ARG A 304 -11.84 10.35 -15.75
CA ARG A 304 -11.94 11.72 -16.25
C ARG A 304 -10.59 12.44 -16.23
N GLU A 305 -9.81 12.27 -15.18
CA GLU A 305 -8.56 13.00 -14.97
C GLU A 305 -7.34 12.24 -15.48
N LEU A 306 -7.33 10.90 -15.48
CA LEU A 306 -6.18 10.10 -15.89
C LEU A 306 -6.44 9.30 -17.17
N PHE A 307 -7.38 8.35 -17.17
CA PHE A 307 -7.50 7.40 -18.29
C PHE A 307 -7.83 8.06 -19.63
N SER A 308 -8.80 8.98 -19.65
CA SER A 308 -9.18 9.67 -20.88
C SER A 308 -8.13 10.68 -21.36
N PRO A 309 -7.58 11.57 -20.51
CA PRO A 309 -6.60 12.57 -20.96
C PRO A 309 -5.23 12.00 -21.31
N LEU A 310 -4.85 10.85 -20.72
CA LEU A 310 -3.57 10.19 -20.97
C LEU A 310 -3.70 9.03 -21.97
N ALA A 311 -4.89 8.83 -22.56
CA ALA A 311 -5.11 7.81 -23.57
C ALA A 311 -4.12 7.95 -24.73
N GLY A 312 -3.48 6.84 -25.10
CA GLY A 312 -2.47 6.80 -26.17
C GLY A 312 -1.03 7.03 -25.68
N ARG A 313 -0.82 7.40 -24.42
CA ARG A 313 0.51 7.32 -23.81
C ARG A 313 0.87 5.88 -23.47
N SER A 314 2.11 5.52 -23.72
CA SER A 314 2.65 4.18 -23.46
C SER A 314 3.93 4.20 -22.60
N ASP A 315 4.38 5.39 -22.20
CA ASP A 315 5.58 5.63 -21.40
C ASP A 315 5.32 5.63 -19.89
N THR A 316 4.05 5.53 -19.48
CA THR A 316 3.59 5.65 -18.09
C THR A 316 2.84 4.40 -17.65
N VAL A 317 3.20 3.85 -16.49
CA VAL A 317 2.50 2.75 -15.84
C VAL A 317 1.83 3.23 -14.56
N LEU A 318 0.55 2.89 -14.39
CA LEU A 318 -0.20 3.07 -13.15
C LEU A 318 -0.31 1.74 -12.41
N LEU A 319 0.40 1.62 -11.29
CA LEU A 319 0.26 0.54 -10.33
C LEU A 319 -0.85 0.92 -9.33
N LEU A 320 -2.08 0.48 -9.59
CA LEU A 320 -3.22 0.66 -8.69
C LEU A 320 -3.31 -0.53 -7.74
N VAL A 321 -3.11 -0.27 -6.45
CA VAL A 321 -3.13 -1.28 -5.39
C VAL A 321 -3.92 -0.80 -4.18
N ALA A 322 -4.18 -1.70 -3.24
CA ALA A 322 -4.59 -1.35 -1.89
C ALA A 322 -3.53 -1.82 -0.90
N ASP A 323 -3.44 -1.13 0.23
CA ASP A 323 -2.56 -1.51 1.33
C ASP A 323 -3.10 -2.73 2.08
N HIS A 324 -4.42 -2.83 2.25
CA HIS A 324 -5.16 -3.98 2.75
C HIS A 324 -6.59 -4.04 2.21
N GLY A 325 -7.35 -5.06 2.63
CA GLY A 325 -8.81 -5.13 2.46
C GLY A 325 -9.55 -4.92 3.78
N GLN A 326 -10.87 -5.13 3.76
CA GLN A 326 -11.72 -5.02 4.96
C GLN A 326 -12.66 -6.21 5.13
N ILE A 327 -13.09 -6.44 6.37
CA ILE A 327 -14.12 -7.42 6.68
C ILE A 327 -15.12 -6.83 7.68
N PRO A 328 -16.41 -7.20 7.62
CA PRO A 328 -17.36 -6.87 8.67
C PRO A 328 -16.92 -7.46 10.01
N VAL A 329 -17.09 -6.69 11.09
CA VAL A 329 -16.86 -7.15 12.46
C VAL A 329 -18.16 -7.74 12.99
N HIS A 330 -18.05 -8.95 13.54
CA HIS A 330 -19.15 -9.74 14.06
C HIS A 330 -19.10 -9.74 15.60
N PRO A 331 -20.06 -9.12 16.31
CA PRO A 331 -20.05 -9.02 17.77
C PRO A 331 -19.89 -10.37 18.49
N GLU A 332 -20.47 -11.42 17.91
CA GLU A 332 -20.42 -12.79 18.42
C GLU A 332 -19.04 -13.45 18.29
N LYS A 333 -18.14 -12.88 17.49
CA LYS A 333 -16.76 -13.36 17.30
C LYS A 333 -15.74 -12.53 18.09
N ILE A 334 -16.18 -11.57 18.90
CA ILE A 334 -15.28 -10.73 19.71
C ILE A 334 -14.83 -11.51 20.95
N VAL A 335 -13.51 -11.66 21.09
CA VAL A 335 -12.88 -12.14 22.32
C VAL A 335 -12.59 -10.95 23.22
N TRP A 336 -13.18 -10.94 24.42
CA TRP A 336 -13.03 -9.88 25.40
C TRP A 336 -12.02 -10.29 26.47
N LEU A 337 -10.86 -9.63 26.53
CA LEU A 337 -9.79 -9.99 27.46
C LEU A 337 -10.17 -9.84 28.94
N GLU A 338 -11.09 -8.93 29.26
CA GLU A 338 -11.69 -8.80 30.61
C GLU A 338 -12.36 -10.10 31.11
N LYS A 339 -12.79 -10.98 30.20
CA LYS A 339 -13.36 -12.29 30.53
C LYS A 339 -12.28 -13.35 30.82
N HIS A 340 -11.01 -12.96 30.76
CA HIS A 340 -9.84 -13.79 31.02
C HIS A 340 -8.94 -13.11 32.07
N PRO A 341 -9.38 -13.01 33.35
CA PRO A 341 -8.65 -12.29 34.40
C PRO A 341 -7.26 -12.91 34.65
N THR A 342 -7.16 -14.24 34.68
CA THR A 342 -5.86 -14.93 34.82
C THR A 342 -4.89 -14.57 33.72
N LEU A 343 -5.35 -14.35 32.48
CA LEU A 343 -4.46 -13.88 31.42
C LEU A 343 -4.05 -12.42 31.70
N THR A 344 -5.02 -11.55 31.95
CA THR A 344 -4.81 -10.11 32.11
C THR A 344 -3.90 -9.76 33.29
N GLU A 345 -3.99 -10.50 34.41
CA GLU A 345 -3.10 -10.34 35.57
C GLU A 345 -1.63 -10.66 35.27
N ASN A 346 -1.36 -11.46 34.23
CA ASN A 346 0.00 -11.83 33.81
C ASN A 346 0.54 -10.94 32.68
N LEU A 347 -0.19 -9.89 32.28
CA LEU A 347 0.24 -8.98 31.20
C LEU A 347 0.73 -7.66 31.78
N PHE A 348 1.92 -7.25 31.36
CA PHE A 348 2.42 -5.90 31.59
C PHE A 348 1.72 -4.91 30.66
N LEU A 349 1.55 -5.29 29.38
CA LEU A 349 0.99 -4.42 28.36
C LEU A 349 0.38 -5.23 27.20
N GLN A 350 -0.58 -4.62 26.52
CA GLN A 350 -1.15 -5.14 25.28
C GLN A 350 -0.96 -4.11 24.17
N THR A 351 -0.48 -4.56 23.02
CA THR A 351 -0.36 -3.72 21.82
C THR A 351 -0.88 -4.45 20.58
N GLY A 352 -0.86 -3.80 19.42
CA GLY A 352 -1.41 -4.32 18.17
C GLY A 352 -2.78 -3.73 17.81
N GLY A 353 -3.68 -4.58 17.33
CA GLY A 353 -5.00 -4.19 16.83
C GLY A 353 -6.09 -5.23 17.11
N SER A 354 -7.32 -4.95 16.66
CA SER A 354 -8.46 -5.85 16.93
C SER A 354 -8.32 -7.25 16.32
N ARG A 355 -7.49 -7.42 15.29
CA ARG A 355 -7.27 -8.68 14.57
C ARG A 355 -5.97 -9.42 14.96
N TYR A 356 -5.10 -8.79 15.74
CA TYR A 356 -3.82 -9.33 16.17
C TYR A 356 -3.38 -8.61 17.44
N GLN A 357 -2.96 -9.35 18.47
CA GLN A 357 -2.53 -8.77 19.74
C GLN A 357 -1.09 -9.20 20.02
N TYR A 358 -0.28 -8.27 20.50
CA TYR A 358 1.00 -8.56 21.12
C TYR A 358 0.83 -8.45 22.62
N LEU A 359 1.15 -9.53 23.32
CA LEU A 359 1.00 -9.69 24.76
C LEU A 359 2.40 -9.60 25.36
N HIS A 360 2.62 -8.60 26.22
CA HIS A 360 3.91 -8.32 26.86
C HIS A 360 3.87 -8.66 28.34
#